data_AF-A0A381I478-F1
#
_entry.id   AF-A0A381I478-F1
#
_cell.length_a   1.000
_cell.length_b   1.000
_cell.length_c   1.000
_cell.angle_alpha   90.00
_cell.angle_beta   90.00
_cell.angle_gamma   90.00
#
_symmetry.space_group_name_H-M   'P 1'
#
loop_
_entity.id
_entity.type
_entity.pdbx_description
1 polymer ?
#
loop_
_entity_poly.entity_id
_entity_poly.type
_entity_poly.pdbx_seq_one_letter_code
_entity_poly.pdbx_strand_id
1 'polypeptide(L)'
;MKKTDSLTFIGLIVSTVLVLVGAAKGSSSGLKNFFDVSSILITVLGSFGALMITFTIDDIKLIKNALQYSFKTMSVSKLDLLEQFKTLSKKARKEGLLS
;
A
#
# COMPACT_ATOMS: atom_id res chain seq x y z
N MET A 1 -2.24 17.57 -10.06
CA MET A 1 -2.34 16.25 -10.73
C MET A 1 -1.88 15.18 -9.74
N LYS A 2 -2.73 14.19 -9.42
CA LYS A 2 -2.37 13.09 -8.50
C LYS A 2 -1.16 12.34 -9.08
N LYS A 3 0.01 12.47 -8.46
CA LYS A 3 1.19 11.69 -8.84
C LYS A 3 0.98 10.26 -8.32
N THR A 4 0.85 9.31 -9.24
CA THR A 4 0.85 7.89 -8.92
C THR A 4 2.26 7.47 -8.56
N ASP A 5 2.41 6.58 -7.56
CA ASP A 5 3.71 6.03 -7.21
C ASP A 5 4.12 4.97 -8.25
N SER A 6 4.73 5.44 -9.32
CA SER A 6 5.20 4.57 -10.41
C SER A 6 6.28 3.60 -9.93
N LEU A 7 7.06 3.95 -8.91
CA LEU A 7 8.15 3.11 -8.42
C LEU A 7 7.61 1.89 -7.67
N THR A 8 6.60 2.06 -6.81
CA THR A 8 5.91 0.93 -6.16
C THR A 8 5.32 -0.03 -7.18
N PHE A 9 4.69 0.49 -8.23
CA PHE A 9 4.10 -0.33 -9.29
C PHE A 9 5.16 -1.11 -10.07
N ILE A 10 6.26 -0.46 -10.47
CA ILE A 10 7.38 -1.09 -11.17
C ILE A 10 8.04 -2.16 -10.30
N GLY A 11 8.30 -1.86 -9.02
CA GLY A 11 8.90 -2.80 -8.08
C GLY A 11 8.05 -4.06 -7.87
N LEU A 12 6.73 -3.92 -7.82
CA LEU A 12 5.80 -5.05 -7.73
C LEU A 12 5.87 -5.94 -8.98
N ILE A 13 5.93 -5.34 -10.17
CA ILE A 13 6.07 -6.10 -11.42
C ILE A 13 7.41 -6.83 -11.47
N VAL A 14 8.51 -6.13 -11.20
CA VAL A 14 9.87 -6.70 -11.25
C VAL A 14 10.01 -7.86 -10.28
N SER A 15 9.58 -7.69 -9.02
CA SER A 15 9.65 -8.77 -8.01
C SER A 15 8.82 -9.99 -8.41
N THR A 16 7.60 -9.79 -8.92
CA THR A 16 6.73 -10.88 -9.39
C THR A 16 7.38 -11.65 -10.54
N VAL A 17 7.94 -10.95 -11.53
CA VAL A 17 8.59 -11.57 -12.69
C VAL A 17 9.84 -12.36 -12.27
N LEU A 18 10.67 -11.81 -11.38
CA LEU A 18 11.86 -12.52 -10.90
C LEU A 18 11.50 -13.82 -10.17
N VAL A 19 10.46 -13.80 -9.33
CA VAL A 19 9.98 -15.01 -8.62
C VAL A 19 9.46 -16.05 -9.61
N LEU A 20 8.66 -15.65 -10.60
CA LEU A 20 8.11 -16.56 -11.61
C LEU A 20 9.21 -17.17 -12.50
N VAL A 21 10.21 -16.38 -12.91
CA VAL A 21 11.35 -16.87 -13.68
C VAL A 21 12.22 -17.82 -12.85
N GLY A 22 12.42 -17.52 -11.56
CA GLY A 22 13.13 -18.40 -10.62
C GLY A 22 12.42 -19.75 -10.45
N ALA A 23 11.10 -19.73 -10.25
CA ALA A 23 10.29 -20.93 -10.14
C ALA A 23 10.32 -21.79 -11.42
N ALA A 24 10.18 -21.15 -12.58
CA ALA A 24 10.17 -21.83 -13.88
C ALA A 24 11.49 -22.55 -14.21
N LYS A 25 12.64 -22.01 -13.76
CA LYS A 25 13.97 -22.58 -14.04
C LYS A 25 14.36 -23.72 -13.09
N GLY A 26 13.64 -23.92 -11.98
CA GLY A 26 14.01 -24.87 -10.93
C GLY A 26 13.54 -26.32 -11.13
N SER A 27 12.60 -26.61 -12.05
CA SER A 27 12.05 -27.96 -12.24
C SER A 27 11.40 -28.15 -13.62
N SER A 28 11.42 -29.38 -14.17
CA SER A 28 10.80 -29.75 -15.46
C SER A 28 9.25 -29.68 -15.47
N SER A 29 8.58 -29.54 -14.31
CA SER A 29 7.14 -29.24 -14.18
C SER A 29 6.85 -27.78 -13.78
N GLY A 30 7.84 -26.90 -14.00
CA GLY A 30 8.22 -25.69 -13.25
C GLY A 30 7.22 -24.65 -12.76
N LEU A 31 5.94 -24.67 -13.11
CA LEU A 31 4.96 -23.70 -12.59
C LEU A 31 3.68 -24.35 -12.02
N LYS A 32 3.36 -25.58 -12.45
CA LYS A 32 2.11 -26.26 -12.04
C LYS A 32 2.13 -26.68 -10.57
N ASN A 33 3.30 -27.01 -10.04
CA ASN A 33 3.45 -27.40 -8.63
C ASN A 33 3.32 -26.22 -7.66
N PHE A 34 3.50 -24.98 -8.14
CA PHE A 34 3.38 -23.78 -7.30
C PHE A 34 1.94 -23.26 -7.23
N PHE A 35 1.09 -23.64 -8.17
CA PHE A 35 -0.32 -23.25 -8.24
C PHE A 35 -1.22 -24.45 -7.92
N ASP A 36 -1.25 -24.84 -6.64
CA ASP A 36 -2.25 -25.77 -6.12
C ASP A 36 -3.43 -24.99 -5.53
N VAL A 37 -4.63 -25.28 -6.04
CA VAL A 37 -5.88 -24.63 -5.62
C VAL A 37 -6.13 -24.85 -4.13
N SER A 38 -5.81 -26.04 -3.60
CA SER A 38 -6.03 -26.37 -2.20
C SER A 38 -5.14 -25.52 -1.28
N SER A 39 -3.87 -25.39 -1.64
CA SER A 39 -2.89 -24.58 -0.92
C SER A 39 -3.26 -23.09 -0.91
N ILE A 40 -3.74 -22.56 -2.04
CA ILE A 40 -4.23 -21.17 -2.14
C ILE A 40 -5.47 -20.97 -1.25
N LEU A 41 -6.38 -21.93 -1.22
CA LEU A 41 -7.60 -21.86 -0.41
C LEU A 41 -7.25 -21.77 1.09
N ILE A 42 -6.37 -22.65 1.57
CA ILE A 42 -6.01 -22.69 3.01
C ILE A 42 -5.25 -21.41 3.40
N THR A 43 -4.33 -20.94 2.57
CA THR A 43 -3.51 -19.76 2.90
C THR A 43 -4.30 -18.45 2.78
N VAL A 44 -5.06 -18.26 1.70
CA VAL A 44 -5.81 -17.03 1.46
C VAL A 44 -7.08 -16.98 2.29
N LEU A 45 -7.94 -18.00 2.24
CA LEU A 45 -9.18 -17.98 3.04
C LEU A 45 -8.90 -18.20 4.52
N GLY A 46 -7.88 -18.99 4.88
CA GLY A 46 -7.50 -19.16 6.28
C GLY A 46 -7.00 -17.86 6.90
N SER A 47 -6.11 -17.13 6.22
CA SER A 47 -5.67 -15.82 6.68
C SER A 47 -6.80 -14.80 6.69
N PHE A 48 -7.67 -14.79 5.67
CA PHE A 48 -8.83 -13.90 5.62
C PHE A 48 -9.83 -14.20 6.76
N GLY A 49 -10.08 -15.47 7.07
CA GLY A 49 -10.91 -15.89 8.21
C GLY A 49 -10.30 -15.44 9.54
N ALA A 50 -8.98 -15.58 9.71
CA ALA A 50 -8.29 -15.08 10.91
C ALA A 50 -8.41 -13.55 11.05
N LEU A 51 -8.36 -12.81 9.94
CA LEU A 51 -8.60 -11.35 9.95
C LEU A 51 -10.02 -11.01 10.38
N MET A 52 -11.04 -11.74 9.92
CA MET A 52 -12.44 -11.52 10.32
C MET A 52 -12.70 -11.81 11.80
N ILE A 53 -11.94 -12.71 12.43
CA ILE A 53 -12.03 -12.98 13.86
C ILE A 53 -11.36 -11.86 14.67
N THR A 54 -10.24 -11.33 14.15
CA THR A 54 -9.37 -10.41 14.90
C THR A 54 -9.80 -8.96 14.80
N PHE A 55 -10.34 -8.53 13.65
CA PHE A 55 -10.59 -7.13 13.34
C PHE A 55 -12.08 -6.83 13.18
N THR A 56 -12.47 -5.60 13.47
CA THR A 56 -13.85 -5.16 13.27
C THR A 56 -14.16 -4.97 11.78
N ILE A 57 -15.46 -4.96 11.45
CA ILE A 57 -15.89 -4.74 10.06
C ILE A 57 -15.44 -3.37 9.52
N ASP A 58 -15.27 -2.38 10.39
CA ASP A 58 -14.85 -1.03 10.01
C ASP A 58 -13.35 -0.96 9.73
N ASP A 59 -12.54 -1.72 10.48
CA ASP A 59 -11.10 -1.87 10.20
C ASP A 59 -10.87 -2.56 8.85
N ILE A 60 -11.65 -3.58 8.52
CA ILE A 60 -11.52 -4.29 7.24
C ILE A 60 -11.82 -3.35 6.06
N LYS A 61 -12.77 -2.43 6.19
CA LYS A 61 -13.06 -1.42 5.15
C LYS A 61 -11.88 -0.47 4.92
N LEU A 62 -11.07 -0.19 5.95
CA LEU A 62 -9.90 0.67 5.83
C LEU A 62 -8.80 0.05 4.95
N ILE A 63 -8.70 -1.27 4.89
CA ILE A 63 -7.71 -1.98 4.06
C ILE A 63 -7.78 -1.52 2.60
N LYS A 64 -9.00 -1.37 2.05
CA LYS A 64 -9.20 -0.90 0.68
C LYS A 64 -8.62 0.51 0.48
N ASN A 65 -8.87 1.41 1.42
CA ASN A 65 -8.36 2.78 1.35
C ASN A 65 -6.83 2.78 1.49
N ALA A 66 -6.29 2.04 2.45
CA ALA A 66 -4.85 1.92 2.68
C ALA A 66 -4.12 1.38 1.43
N LEU A 67 -4.65 0.33 0.80
CA LEU A 67 -4.10 -0.22 -0.44
C LEU A 67 -4.07 0.84 -1.56
N GLN A 68 -5.14 1.63 -1.71
CA GLN A 68 -5.17 2.72 -2.69
C GLN A 68 -4.20 3.85 -2.38
N TYR A 69 -3.92 4.14 -1.10
CA TYR A 69 -2.93 5.13 -0.72
C TYR A 69 -1.51 4.64 -0.98
N SER A 70 -1.24 3.35 -0.83
CA SER A 70 0.09 2.78 -1.09
C SER A 70 0.56 2.96 -2.55
N PHE A 71 -0.34 3.11 -3.51
CA PHE A 71 -0.01 3.38 -4.92
C PHE A 71 -0.11 4.87 -5.30
N LYS A 72 -0.40 5.76 -4.34
CA LYS A 72 -0.51 7.20 -4.56
C LYS A 72 0.64 7.91 -3.85
N THR A 73 1.38 8.74 -4.58
CA THR A 73 2.34 9.64 -3.96
C THR A 73 1.58 10.80 -3.32
N MET A 74 1.61 10.88 -2.00
CA MET A 74 1.13 12.06 -1.27
C MET A 74 2.20 13.16 -1.39
N SER A 75 2.16 13.91 -2.51
CA SER A 75 3.10 15.01 -2.73
C SER A 75 2.66 16.24 -1.94
N VAL A 76 2.89 16.24 -0.63
CA VAL A 76 2.93 17.51 0.09
C VAL A 76 4.33 18.08 -0.09
N SER A 77 4.44 19.20 -0.81
CA SER A 77 5.72 19.87 -0.97
C SER A 77 6.19 20.35 0.41
N LYS A 78 7.37 19.93 0.85
CA LYS A 78 7.95 20.38 2.13
C LYS A 78 8.06 21.91 2.19
N LEU A 79 8.28 22.55 1.04
CA LEU A 79 8.34 24.01 0.93
C LEU A 79 6.96 24.65 1.12
N ASP A 80 5.92 24.03 0.58
CA ASP A 80 4.52 24.47 0.74
C ASP A 80 4.08 24.32 2.20
N LEU A 81 4.46 23.23 2.87
CA LEU A 81 4.27 23.08 4.32
C LEU A 81 4.99 24.17 5.11
N LEU A 82 6.26 24.45 4.78
CA LEU A 82 7.03 25.50 5.46
C LEU A 82 6.34 26.88 5.32
N GLU A 83 5.84 27.18 4.12
CA GLU A 83 5.13 28.42 3.84
C GLU A 83 3.79 28.49 4.58
N GLN A 84 3.03 27.39 4.63
CA GLN A 84 1.82 27.27 5.44
C GLN A 84 2.12 27.47 6.93
N PHE A 85 3.13 26.80 7.48
CA PHE A 85 3.53 26.96 8.89
C PHE A 85 3.94 28.41 9.19
N LYS A 86 4.69 29.06 8.30
CA LYS A 86 5.08 30.46 8.45
C LYS A 86 3.86 31.38 8.42
N THR A 87 2.89 31.10 7.56
CA THR A 87 1.65 31.87 7.44
C THR A 87 0.77 31.71 8.67
N LEU A 88 0.55 30.47 9.15
CA LEU A 88 -0.14 30.20 10.41
C LEU A 88 0.55 30.88 11.59
N SER A 89 1.88 30.81 11.69
CA SER A 89 2.63 31.45 12.77
C SER A 89 2.50 32.97 12.76
N LYS A 90 2.51 33.60 11.57
CA LYS A 90 2.27 35.04 11.42
C LYS A 90 0.84 35.42 11.79
N LYS A 91 -0.15 34.61 11.40
CA LYS A 91 -1.56 34.82 11.72
C LYS A 91 -1.79 34.73 13.23
N ALA A 92 -1.31 33.66 13.87
CA ALA A 92 -1.37 33.49 15.32
C ALA A 92 -0.71 34.63 16.10
N ARG A 93 0.39 35.20 15.56
CA ARG A 93 1.07 36.36 16.17
C ARG A 93 0.26 37.66 16.03
N LYS A 94 -0.42 37.87 14.91
CA LYS A 94 -1.16 39.12 14.63
C LYS A 94 -2.58 39.11 15.18
N GLU A 95 -3.27 37.99 15.07
CA GLU A 95 -4.70 37.84 15.36
C GLU A 95 -4.96 37.06 16.66
N GLY A 96 -3.92 36.45 17.24
CA GLY A 96 -4.00 35.62 18.43
C GLY A 96 -4.10 34.12 18.12
N LEU A 97 -3.82 33.27 19.12
CA LEU A 97 -3.73 31.80 18.98
C LEU A 97 -5.05 31.11 18.58
N LEU A 98 -6.19 31.81 18.67
CA LEU A 98 -7.54 31.28 18.45
C LEU A 98 -8.16 31.74 17.11
N SER A 99 -7.41 32.46 16.27
CA SER A 99 -7.85 32.96 14.95
C SER A 99 -7.22 32.21 13.78
#